data_AF-A0A132ACK6-F1
#
_entry.id   AF-A0A132ACK6-F1
#
_cell.length_a   1.000
_cell.length_b   1.000
_cell.length_c   1.000
_cell.angle_alpha   90.00
_cell.angle_beta   90.00
_cell.angle_gamma   90.00
#
_symmetry.space_group_name_H-M   'P 1'
#
loop_
_entity.id
_entity.type
_entity.pdbx_description
1 polymer ?
#
loop_
_entity_poly.entity_id
_entity_poly.type
_entity_poly.pdbx_seq_one_letter_code
_entity_poly.pdbx_strand_id
1 'polypeptide(L)'
;MQSIKLIESECSKVKLYEDQLRESFKKIQNFRENLFKENNSMLKLLSEIIYLVQDRSLISSSSEIISLVNGGSLSKCLDSNRIVSSDQDSILKSLIEFSRSNQPIHQIEDFPEMTKEIKEKLHRLPALVRGYLVRKLMRTNKVSNLKRTIKDTSTILVNFKKNLTNDDGCLKLTLQDVLFHRRLCVQLEKACQDFYAIFFDFPISKQMQMIANHRQSKRNRNESINQSISINVNAISLDEIKNVLELKEFRF
;
A
#
# COMPACT_ATOMS: atom_id res chain seq x y z
N MET A 1 -3.87 -28.57 53.24
CA MET A 1 -5.23 -27.99 53.08
C MET A 1 -5.25 -26.59 52.44
N GLN A 2 -4.32 -25.67 52.76
CA GLN A 2 -4.32 -24.32 52.16
C GLN A 2 -4.05 -24.28 50.65
N SER A 3 -3.17 -25.13 50.13
CA SER A 3 -2.83 -25.16 48.69
C SER A 3 -3.99 -25.62 47.79
N ILE A 4 -4.88 -26.48 48.29
CA ILE A 4 -6.04 -26.97 47.54
C ILE A 4 -7.08 -25.85 47.38
N LYS A 5 -7.34 -25.09 48.45
CA LYS A 5 -8.24 -23.91 48.41
C LYS A 5 -7.74 -22.81 47.45
N LEU A 6 -6.43 -22.67 47.33
CA LEU A 6 -5.83 -21.71 46.39
C LEU A 6 -6.05 -22.15 44.93
N ILE A 7 -5.87 -23.44 44.62
CA ILE A 7 -6.10 -23.99 43.29
C ILE A 7 -7.59 -23.90 42.90
N GLU A 8 -8.51 -24.18 43.83
CA GLU A 8 -9.96 -24.04 43.58
C GLU A 8 -10.37 -22.59 43.30
N SER A 9 -9.74 -21.63 43.97
CA SER A 9 -9.94 -20.19 43.74
C SER A 9 -9.45 -19.76 42.35
N GLU A 10 -8.25 -20.21 41.96
CA GLU A 10 -7.69 -19.89 40.64
C GLU A 10 -8.49 -20.55 39.50
N CYS A 11 -8.94 -21.81 39.67
CA CYS A 11 -9.83 -22.46 38.71
C CYS A 11 -11.16 -21.72 38.52
N SER A 12 -11.72 -21.16 39.61
CA SER A 12 -12.97 -20.38 39.55
C SER A 12 -12.79 -19.07 38.77
N LYS A 13 -11.63 -18.41 38.91
CA LYS A 13 -11.29 -17.21 38.13
C LYS A 13 -11.11 -17.51 36.65
N VAL A 14 -10.43 -18.62 36.31
CA VAL A 14 -10.26 -19.05 34.91
C VAL A 14 -11.61 -19.28 34.25
N LYS A 15 -12.54 -19.97 34.94
CA LYS A 15 -13.89 -20.22 34.43
C LYS A 15 -14.67 -18.92 34.18
N LEU A 16 -14.55 -17.95 35.09
CA LEU A 16 -15.15 -16.63 34.92
C LEU A 16 -14.59 -15.89 33.69
N TYR A 17 -13.28 -15.98 33.45
CA TYR A 17 -12.67 -15.37 32.27
C TYR A 17 -13.09 -16.07 30.97
N GLU A 18 -13.21 -17.40 30.96
CA GLU A 18 -13.72 -18.14 29.80
C GLU A 18 -15.16 -17.73 29.45
N ASP A 19 -16.03 -17.56 30.46
CA ASP A 19 -17.40 -17.12 30.28
C ASP A 19 -17.47 -15.68 29.73
N GLN A 20 -16.64 -14.76 30.25
CA GLN A 20 -16.51 -13.40 29.72
C GLN A 20 -16.01 -13.39 28.27
N LEU A 21 -15.03 -14.24 27.95
CA LEU A 21 -14.51 -14.38 26.59
C LEU A 21 -15.62 -14.84 25.65
N ARG A 22 -16.37 -15.87 26.05
CA ARG A 22 -17.49 -16.42 25.27
C ARG A 22 -18.58 -15.37 25.01
N GLU A 23 -18.91 -14.55 26.01
CA GLU A 23 -19.88 -13.46 25.84
C GLU A 23 -19.37 -12.38 24.86
N SER A 24 -18.09 -12.03 24.94
CA SER A 24 -17.47 -11.05 24.02
C SER A 24 -17.47 -11.55 22.57
N PHE A 25 -17.19 -12.83 22.34
CA PHE A 25 -17.28 -13.46 21.02
C PHE A 25 -18.70 -13.42 20.46
N LYS A 26 -19.71 -13.66 21.29
CA LYS A 26 -21.12 -13.57 20.89
C LYS A 26 -21.52 -12.15 20.49
N LYS A 27 -21.05 -11.13 21.23
CA LYS A 27 -21.26 -9.71 20.86
C LYS A 27 -20.62 -9.36 19.52
N ILE A 28 -19.39 -9.84 19.27
CA ILE A 28 -18.69 -9.62 18.00
C ILE A 28 -19.44 -10.28 16.83
N GLN A 29 -19.97 -11.50 17.01
CA GLN A 29 -20.75 -12.17 15.98
C GLN A 29 -22.04 -11.43 15.66
N ASN A 30 -22.81 -11.02 16.67
CA ASN A 30 -24.02 -10.22 16.45
C ASN A 30 -23.73 -8.90 15.73
N PHE A 31 -22.63 -8.24 16.08
CA PHE A 31 -22.22 -7.01 15.41
C PHE A 31 -21.88 -7.24 13.92
N ARG A 32 -21.19 -8.34 13.60
CA ARG A 32 -20.89 -8.74 12.22
C ARG A 32 -22.15 -9.03 11.41
N GLU A 33 -23.11 -9.75 12.00
CA GLU A 33 -24.38 -10.05 11.34
C GLU A 33 -25.20 -8.77 11.07
N ASN A 34 -25.22 -7.83 12.02
CA ASN A 34 -25.91 -6.54 11.84
C ASN A 34 -25.27 -5.71 10.73
N LEU A 35 -23.94 -5.59 10.71
CA LEU A 35 -23.23 -4.92 9.63
C LEU A 35 -23.51 -5.56 8.26
N PHE A 36 -23.59 -6.89 8.21
CA PHE A 36 -23.91 -7.59 6.97
C PHE A 36 -25.34 -7.28 6.48
N LYS A 37 -26.31 -7.20 7.40
CA LYS A 37 -27.69 -6.81 7.09
C LYS A 37 -27.79 -5.36 6.59
N GLU A 38 -27.10 -4.43 7.24
CA GLU A 38 -27.07 -3.02 6.83
C GLU A 38 -26.44 -2.86 5.43
N ASN A 39 -25.31 -3.51 5.18
CA ASN A 39 -24.65 -3.47 3.87
C ASN A 39 -25.54 -4.04 2.76
N ASN A 40 -26.27 -5.13 3.02
CA ASN A 40 -27.22 -5.68 2.05
C ASN A 40 -28.43 -4.75 1.81
N SER A 41 -28.88 -4.02 2.84
CA SER A 41 -29.92 -3.00 2.69
C SER A 41 -29.45 -1.84 1.81
N MET A 42 -28.21 -1.37 2.05
CA MET A 42 -27.58 -0.33 1.23
C MET A 42 -27.40 -0.77 -0.23
N LEU A 43 -26.98 -2.02 -0.47
CA LEU A 43 -26.85 -2.56 -1.83
C LEU A 43 -28.20 -2.64 -2.57
N LYS A 44 -29.29 -2.97 -1.85
CA LYS A 44 -30.64 -2.93 -2.41
C LYS A 44 -31.05 -1.51 -2.79
N LEU A 45 -30.84 -0.52 -1.91
CA LEU A 45 -31.12 0.89 -2.22
C LEU A 45 -30.29 1.40 -3.40
N LEU A 46 -29.01 1.01 -3.49
CA LEU A 46 -28.17 1.36 -4.63
C LEU A 46 -28.69 0.73 -5.93
N SER A 47 -29.15 -0.52 -5.88
CA SER A 47 -29.77 -1.16 -7.06
C SER A 47 -31.05 -0.42 -7.49
N GLU A 48 -31.88 0.00 -6.53
CA GLU A 48 -33.12 0.73 -6.79
C GLU A 48 -32.85 2.12 -7.39
N ILE A 49 -31.83 2.83 -6.89
CA ILE A 49 -31.36 4.10 -7.46
C ILE A 49 -30.85 3.90 -8.90
N ILE A 50 -30.12 2.81 -9.18
CA ILE A 50 -29.63 2.51 -10.53
C ILE A 50 -30.82 2.30 -11.49
N TYR A 51 -31.83 1.54 -11.08
CA TYR A 51 -33.05 1.35 -11.88
C TYR A 51 -33.80 2.68 -12.14
N LEU A 52 -33.92 3.54 -11.12
CA LEU A 52 -34.59 4.85 -11.27
C LEU A 52 -33.82 5.84 -12.15
N VAL A 53 -32.49 5.73 -12.21
CA VAL A 53 -31.64 6.56 -13.09
C VAL A 53 -31.74 6.09 -14.55
N GLN A 54 -32.02 4.81 -14.79
CA GLN A 54 -32.18 4.25 -16.15
C GLN A 54 -33.48 4.68 -16.83
N ASP A 55 -34.53 5.03 -16.08
CA ASP A 55 -35.82 5.51 -16.59
C ASP A 55 -35.84 7.00 -16.99
N ARG A 56 -34.81 7.79 -16.62
CA ARG A 56 -34.64 9.16 -17.11
C ARG A 56 -33.67 9.19 -18.29
N SER A 57 -34.23 8.97 -19.47
CA SER A 57 -33.62 9.17 -20.79
C SER A 57 -32.94 10.54 -20.94
N LEU A 58 -31.61 10.58 -20.73
CA LEU A 58 -30.63 11.48 -21.38
C LEU A 58 -29.20 11.18 -20.85
N ILE A 59 -28.64 10.03 -21.21
CA ILE A 59 -27.18 9.85 -21.33
C ILE A 59 -26.91 9.07 -22.62
N SER A 60 -27.31 9.68 -23.74
CA SER A 60 -27.00 9.24 -25.11
C SER A 60 -25.56 9.60 -25.48
N SER A 61 -24.57 9.10 -24.72
CA SER A 61 -23.13 9.27 -25.01
C SER A 61 -22.28 8.25 -24.23
N SER A 62 -22.67 6.97 -24.23
CA SER A 62 -22.02 5.95 -23.40
C SER A 62 -21.73 4.64 -24.14
N SER A 63 -21.49 4.71 -25.45
CA SER A 63 -20.85 3.61 -26.19
C SER A 63 -19.33 3.54 -25.98
N GLU A 64 -18.71 4.50 -25.28
CA GLU A 64 -17.28 4.46 -24.92
C GLU A 64 -17.01 4.02 -23.47
N ILE A 65 -18.02 3.96 -22.61
CA ILE A 65 -17.82 3.64 -21.17
C ILE A 65 -17.98 2.13 -20.89
N ILE A 66 -18.65 1.37 -21.76
CA ILE A 66 -18.95 -0.06 -21.54
C ILE A 66 -17.86 -1.00 -22.08
N SER A 67 -16.87 -0.50 -22.85
CA SER A 67 -15.72 -1.31 -23.31
C SER A 67 -14.59 -1.46 -22.29
N LEU A 68 -14.65 -0.76 -21.15
CA LEU A 68 -13.61 -0.83 -20.10
C LEU A 68 -13.92 -1.84 -18.98
N VAL A 69 -15.09 -2.49 -19.00
CA VAL A 69 -15.55 -3.34 -17.89
C VAL A 69 -15.49 -4.84 -18.21
N ASN A 70 -15.47 -5.25 -19.48
CA ASN A 70 -15.44 -6.68 -19.82
C ASN A 70 -14.19 -7.03 -20.64
N GLY A 71 -13.28 -7.77 -20.02
CA GLY A 71 -12.11 -8.32 -20.69
C GLY A 71 -12.48 -9.14 -21.92
N GLY A 72 -11.83 -8.82 -23.04
CA GLY A 72 -11.83 -9.59 -24.28
C GLY A 72 -10.51 -9.35 -25.01
N SER A 73 -9.74 -10.42 -25.18
CA SER A 73 -8.44 -10.50 -25.83
C SER A 73 -8.37 -9.83 -27.21
N LEU A 74 -7.27 -9.13 -27.51
CA LEU A 74 -6.51 -9.44 -28.73
C LEU A 74 -5.11 -8.85 -28.70
N SER A 75 -4.15 -9.75 -28.89
CA SER A 75 -2.89 -9.52 -29.57
C SER A 75 -3.00 -8.48 -30.68
N LYS A 76 -2.12 -7.48 -30.65
CA LYS A 76 -1.42 -6.89 -31.80
C LYS A 76 -0.63 -5.70 -31.27
N CYS A 77 0.66 -5.95 -31.02
CA CYS A 77 1.77 -5.02 -31.21
C CYS A 77 3.06 -5.80 -30.89
N LEU A 78 3.29 -6.84 -31.69
CA LEU A 78 4.64 -7.16 -32.14
C LEU A 78 4.88 -6.20 -33.31
N ASP A 79 5.77 -5.23 -33.13
CA ASP A 79 6.99 -5.14 -33.93
C ASP A 79 7.68 -3.77 -33.74
N SER A 80 9.01 -3.84 -33.83
CA SER A 80 9.96 -2.73 -33.88
C SER A 80 10.40 -2.13 -32.55
N ASN A 81 11.32 -2.84 -31.88
CA ASN A 81 12.68 -2.32 -31.76
C ASN A 81 13.69 -3.43 -31.41
N ARG A 82 14.31 -3.93 -32.48
CA ARG A 82 15.52 -4.74 -32.48
C ARG A 82 16.72 -3.79 -32.37
N ILE A 83 17.30 -3.66 -31.19
CA ILE A 83 18.73 -3.37 -31.05
C ILE A 83 19.34 -4.56 -30.30
N VAL A 84 20.14 -5.30 -31.05
CA VAL A 84 20.86 -6.50 -30.65
C VAL A 84 21.92 -6.13 -29.61
N SER A 85 21.91 -6.78 -28.45
CA SER A 85 23.13 -7.02 -27.67
C SER A 85 23.24 -8.53 -27.42
N SER A 86 24.30 -9.09 -27.99
CA SER A 86 24.66 -10.51 -28.16
C SER A 86 24.73 -11.38 -26.88
N ASP A 87 24.45 -10.85 -25.69
CA ASP A 87 24.68 -11.55 -24.41
C ASP A 87 23.41 -12.10 -23.74
N GLN A 88 22.21 -11.71 -24.20
CA GLN A 88 20.97 -12.17 -23.55
C GLN A 88 20.57 -13.59 -23.96
N ASP A 89 21.02 -14.08 -25.11
CA ASP A 89 20.71 -15.43 -25.56
C ASP A 89 21.50 -16.50 -24.78
N SER A 90 22.67 -16.16 -24.21
CA SER A 90 23.40 -17.06 -23.31
C SER A 90 22.74 -17.14 -21.94
N ILE A 91 22.21 -16.01 -21.45
CA ILE A 91 21.47 -15.93 -20.19
C ILE A 91 20.12 -16.65 -20.30
N LEU A 92 19.40 -16.46 -21.41
CA LEU A 92 18.13 -17.15 -21.64
C LEU A 92 18.33 -18.64 -21.91
N LYS A 93 19.37 -19.03 -22.66
CA LYS A 93 19.71 -20.46 -22.79
C LYS A 93 20.09 -21.06 -21.46
N SER A 94 20.97 -20.44 -20.66
CA SER A 94 21.32 -20.96 -19.33
C SER A 94 20.14 -21.01 -18.35
N LEU A 95 19.21 -20.06 -18.39
CA LEU A 95 17.99 -20.10 -17.56
C LEU A 95 17.02 -21.22 -17.99
N ILE A 96 16.91 -21.46 -19.30
CA ILE A 96 16.09 -22.54 -19.86
C ILE A 96 16.75 -23.90 -19.64
N GLU A 97 18.09 -23.97 -19.68
CA GLU A 97 18.88 -25.16 -19.38
C GLU A 97 18.80 -25.50 -17.88
N PHE A 98 18.85 -24.50 -17.00
CA PHE A 98 18.61 -24.64 -15.56
C PHE A 98 17.18 -25.12 -15.25
N SER A 99 16.20 -24.70 -16.06
CA SER A 99 14.81 -25.15 -15.92
C SER A 99 14.57 -26.55 -16.51
N ARG A 100 15.38 -26.96 -17.49
CA ARG A 100 15.34 -28.30 -18.13
C ARG A 100 16.20 -29.34 -17.41
N SER A 101 17.15 -28.92 -16.57
CA SER A 101 17.90 -29.79 -15.67
C SER A 101 17.15 -30.10 -14.37
N ASN A 102 15.82 -29.95 -14.33
CA ASN A 102 14.96 -30.55 -13.32
C ASN A 102 14.98 -32.09 -13.49
N GLN A 103 16.15 -32.68 -13.25
CA GLN A 103 16.25 -33.99 -12.65
C GLN A 103 15.30 -33.96 -11.44
N PRO A 104 14.43 -34.97 -11.26
CA PRO A 104 13.75 -35.13 -9.98
C PRO A 104 14.84 -35.03 -8.90
N ILE A 105 14.60 -34.23 -7.87
CA ILE A 105 15.48 -34.11 -6.71
C ILE A 105 15.55 -35.49 -6.05
N HIS A 106 16.37 -36.38 -6.59
CA HIS A 106 16.75 -37.63 -5.97
C HIS A 106 17.98 -37.33 -5.14
N GLN A 107 17.80 -37.50 -3.83
CA GLN A 107 18.82 -37.61 -2.80
C GLN A 107 19.62 -36.33 -2.52
N ILE A 108 18.95 -35.36 -1.88
CA ILE A 108 19.59 -34.66 -0.76
C ILE A 108 19.39 -35.57 0.48
N GLU A 109 20.09 -36.71 0.48
CA GLU A 109 20.30 -37.50 1.68
C GLU A 109 21.42 -36.79 2.46
N ASP A 110 21.04 -35.73 3.16
CA ASP A 110 21.73 -35.11 4.30
C ASP A 110 21.03 -33.78 4.65
N PHE A 111 19.70 -33.81 4.81
CA PHE A 111 19.07 -32.78 5.62
C PHE A 111 19.34 -33.16 7.07
N PRO A 112 20.10 -32.35 7.85
CA PRO A 112 20.33 -32.66 9.25
C PRO A 112 18.98 -32.85 9.90
N GLU A 113 18.84 -33.97 10.62
CA GLU A 113 17.63 -34.34 11.33
C GLU A 113 17.01 -33.09 11.95
N MET A 114 15.86 -32.68 11.42
CA MET A 114 15.33 -31.34 11.64
C MET A 114 14.92 -31.21 13.10
N THR A 115 15.86 -30.76 13.92
CA THR A 115 15.70 -30.66 15.37
C THR A 115 14.51 -29.77 15.68
N LYS A 116 13.86 -30.02 16.81
CA LYS A 116 12.72 -29.22 17.28
C LYS A 116 13.04 -27.72 17.27
N GLU A 117 14.28 -27.36 17.60
CA GLU A 117 14.78 -26.00 17.58
C GLU A 117 14.82 -25.38 16.16
N ILE A 118 15.23 -26.14 15.15
CA ILE A 118 15.23 -25.68 13.74
C ILE A 118 13.80 -25.47 13.25
N LYS A 119 12.87 -26.38 13.59
CA LYS A 119 11.43 -26.24 13.25
C LYS A 119 10.84 -24.97 13.85
N GLU A 120 11.12 -24.71 15.12
CA GLU A 120 10.64 -23.52 15.81
C GLU A 120 11.18 -22.22 15.20
N LYS A 121 12.46 -22.20 14.80
CA LYS A 121 13.06 -21.05 14.12
C LYS A 121 12.49 -20.83 12.72
N LEU A 122 12.30 -21.90 11.94
CA LEU A 122 11.73 -21.82 10.59
C LEU A 122 10.26 -21.38 10.61
N HIS A 123 9.48 -21.77 11.62
CA HIS A 123 8.09 -21.33 11.76
C HIS A 123 7.96 -19.80 11.91
N ARG A 124 8.97 -19.14 12.49
CA ARG A 124 8.99 -17.67 12.67
C ARG A 124 9.45 -16.93 11.41
N LEU A 125 10.17 -17.59 10.52
CA LEU A 125 10.79 -16.96 9.35
C LEU A 125 9.77 -16.28 8.42
N PRO A 126 8.63 -16.89 8.04
CA PRO A 126 7.63 -16.22 7.21
C PRO A 126 7.08 -14.94 7.84
N ALA A 127 6.87 -14.93 9.16
CA ALA A 127 6.39 -13.75 9.88
C ALA A 127 7.43 -12.62 9.87
N LEU A 128 8.71 -12.96 10.05
CA LEU A 128 9.81 -11.99 9.97
C LEU A 128 9.95 -11.40 8.57
N VAL A 129 9.90 -12.24 7.54
CA VAL A 129 10.00 -11.82 6.14
C VAL A 129 8.81 -10.94 5.75
N ARG A 130 7.57 -11.36 6.06
CA ARG A 130 6.36 -10.55 5.80
C ARG A 130 6.42 -9.22 6.55
N GLY A 131 6.78 -9.24 7.83
CA GLY A 131 6.91 -8.03 8.63
C GLY A 131 7.97 -7.08 8.07
N TYR A 132 9.12 -7.59 7.64
CA TYR A 132 10.16 -6.81 7.00
C TYR A 132 9.64 -6.16 5.70
N LEU A 133 8.98 -6.94 4.85
CA LEU A 133 8.43 -6.48 3.58
C LEU A 133 7.40 -5.38 3.78
N VAL A 134 6.43 -5.57 4.68
CA VAL A 134 5.41 -4.57 5.01
C VAL A 134 6.07 -3.28 5.50
N ARG A 135 7.03 -3.36 6.44
CA ARG A 135 7.76 -2.18 6.92
C ARG A 135 8.52 -1.45 5.80
N LYS A 136 9.08 -2.18 4.84
CA LYS A 136 9.79 -1.58 3.70
C LYS A 136 8.83 -0.94 2.70
N LEU A 137 7.73 -1.60 2.35
CA LEU A 137 6.69 -1.05 1.48
C LEU A 137 6.07 0.21 2.08
N MET A 138 5.77 0.22 3.39
CA MET A 138 5.24 1.38 4.11
C MET A 138 6.14 2.62 4.06
N ARG A 139 7.44 2.44 3.82
CA ARG A 139 8.41 3.54 3.70
C ARG A 139 8.59 4.03 2.26
N THR A 140 7.99 3.37 1.27
CA THR A 140 8.08 3.80 -0.14
C THR A 140 7.35 5.12 -0.36
N ASN A 141 7.82 5.92 -1.33
CA ASN A 141 7.18 7.20 -1.66
C ASN A 141 5.70 7.03 -2.03
N LYS A 142 5.35 6.00 -2.82
CA LYS A 142 3.96 5.74 -3.22
C LYS A 142 3.05 5.51 -2.01
N VAL A 143 3.45 4.63 -1.08
CA VAL A 143 2.64 4.34 0.12
C VAL A 143 2.60 5.54 1.08
N SER A 144 3.71 6.24 1.25
CA SER A 144 3.77 7.46 2.06
C SER A 144 2.82 8.55 1.52
N ASN A 145 2.79 8.72 0.21
CA ASN A 145 1.90 9.68 -0.45
C ASN A 145 0.43 9.26 -0.29
N LEU A 146 0.10 7.98 -0.48
CA LEU A 146 -1.26 7.47 -0.26
C LEU A 146 -1.73 7.72 1.18
N LYS A 147 -0.90 7.43 2.19
CA LYS A 147 -1.23 7.72 3.59
C LYS A 147 -1.51 9.20 3.83
N ARG A 148 -0.71 10.08 3.23
CA ARG A 148 -0.91 11.53 3.31
C ARG A 148 -2.23 11.93 2.63
N THR A 149 -2.48 11.49 1.40
CA THR A 149 -3.73 11.76 0.69
C THR A 149 -4.95 11.29 1.48
N ILE A 150 -4.94 10.07 2.03
CA ILE A 150 -6.05 9.56 2.85
C ILE A 150 -6.28 10.45 4.07
N LYS A 151 -5.20 10.85 4.77
CA LYS A 151 -5.30 11.73 5.94
C LYS A 151 -5.84 13.11 5.58
N ASP A 152 -5.30 13.71 4.52
CA ASP A 152 -5.64 15.07 4.10
C ASP A 152 -7.09 15.12 3.61
N THR A 153 -7.48 14.21 2.71
CA THR A 153 -8.85 14.12 2.19
C THR A 153 -9.87 13.81 3.30
N SER A 154 -9.55 12.92 4.24
CA SER A 154 -10.44 12.65 5.39
C SER A 154 -10.59 13.87 6.29
N THR A 155 -9.50 14.61 6.53
CA THR A 155 -9.53 15.84 7.32
C THR A 155 -10.38 16.92 6.64
N ILE A 156 -10.24 17.07 5.32
CA ILE A 156 -11.08 17.98 4.54
C ILE A 156 -12.55 17.56 4.66
N LEU A 157 -12.86 16.26 4.55
CA LEU A 157 -14.24 15.77 4.63
C LEU A 157 -14.88 16.02 6.01
N VAL A 158 -14.12 15.83 7.09
CA VAL A 158 -14.57 16.12 8.45
C VAL A 158 -14.80 17.62 8.65
N ASN A 159 -13.86 18.46 8.22
CA ASN A 159 -13.97 19.92 8.34
C ASN A 159 -15.09 20.47 7.45
N PHE A 160 -15.32 19.86 6.30
CA PHE A 160 -16.41 20.22 5.39
C PHE A 160 -17.77 20.06 6.06
N LYS A 161 -18.00 18.96 6.78
CA LYS A 161 -19.22 18.77 7.57
C LYS A 161 -19.39 19.83 8.65
N LYS A 162 -18.30 20.21 9.32
CA LYS A 162 -18.31 21.25 10.36
C LYS A 162 -18.65 22.64 9.80
N ASN A 163 -18.15 22.95 8.61
CA ASN A 163 -18.35 24.25 7.95
C ASN A 163 -19.72 24.39 7.26
N LEU A 164 -20.46 23.30 7.08
CA LEU A 164 -21.83 23.32 6.52
C LEU A 164 -22.91 23.64 7.57
N THR A 165 -22.56 23.56 8.85
CA THR A 165 -23.44 23.88 9.97
C THR A 165 -23.12 25.30 10.45
N ASN A 166 -24.06 26.24 10.27
CA ASN A 166 -23.93 27.59 10.83
C ASN A 166 -24.28 27.60 12.32
N ASP A 167 -23.85 28.63 13.06
CA ASP A 167 -24.18 28.83 14.49
C ASP A 167 -25.70 28.91 14.76
N ASP A 168 -26.49 29.21 13.71
CA ASP A 168 -27.96 29.28 13.74
C ASP A 168 -28.65 27.93 13.49
N GLY A 169 -27.89 26.84 13.31
CA GLY A 169 -28.42 25.49 13.04
C GLY A 169 -28.99 25.26 11.63
N CYS A 170 -28.95 26.27 10.75
CA CYS A 170 -29.47 26.18 9.37
C CYS A 170 -28.37 25.76 8.38
N LEU A 171 -28.63 24.68 7.61
CA LEU A 171 -27.71 24.13 6.60
C LEU A 171 -27.74 24.96 5.31
N LYS A 172 -26.64 25.68 5.00
CA LYS A 172 -26.41 26.24 3.65
C LYS A 172 -25.71 25.18 2.81
N LEU A 173 -26.47 24.32 2.15
CA LEU A 173 -25.93 23.30 1.24
C LEU A 173 -26.16 23.69 -0.21
N THR A 174 -25.10 24.00 -0.95
CA THR A 174 -25.17 24.32 -2.37
C THR A 174 -24.99 23.05 -3.21
N LEU A 175 -25.52 23.02 -4.44
CA LEU A 175 -25.25 21.93 -5.39
C LEU A 175 -23.74 21.71 -5.61
N GLN A 176 -22.95 22.78 -5.62
CA GLN A 176 -21.50 22.72 -5.75
C GLN A 176 -20.83 22.00 -4.59
N ASP A 177 -21.35 22.20 -3.37
CA ASP A 177 -20.86 21.57 -2.14
C ASP A 177 -21.09 20.05 -2.19
N VAL A 178 -22.26 19.62 -2.68
CA VAL A 178 -22.59 18.21 -2.89
C VAL A 178 -21.64 17.56 -3.92
N LEU A 179 -21.38 18.23 -5.04
CA LEU A 179 -20.46 17.73 -6.07
C LEU A 179 -19.01 17.68 -5.58
N PHE A 180 -18.59 18.66 -4.78
CA PHE A 180 -17.27 18.65 -4.15
C PHE A 180 -17.13 17.48 -3.18
N HIS A 181 -18.09 17.29 -2.27
CA HIS A 181 -18.11 16.17 -1.34
C HIS A 181 -18.05 14.82 -2.06
N ARG A 182 -18.86 14.64 -3.12
CA ARG A 182 -18.84 13.42 -3.92
C ARG A 182 -17.46 13.14 -4.51
N ARG A 183 -16.79 14.16 -5.06
CA ARG A 183 -15.42 14.02 -5.61
C ARG A 183 -14.41 13.63 -4.53
N LEU A 184 -14.49 14.23 -3.35
CA LEU A 184 -13.61 13.88 -2.24
C LEU A 184 -13.81 12.43 -1.78
N CYS A 185 -15.06 11.96 -1.69
CA CYS A 185 -15.35 10.57 -1.34
C CYS A 185 -14.73 9.59 -2.34
N VAL A 186 -14.92 9.84 -3.65
CA VAL A 186 -14.33 9.01 -4.72
C VAL A 186 -12.81 9.02 -4.65
N GLN A 187 -12.19 10.19 -4.38
CA GLN A 187 -10.75 10.30 -4.24
C GLN A 187 -10.22 9.52 -3.03
N LEU A 188 -10.90 9.62 -1.89
CA LEU A 188 -10.55 8.90 -0.67
C LEU A 188 -10.67 7.39 -0.88
N GLU A 189 -11.78 6.94 -1.47
CA GLU A 189 -12.01 5.54 -1.81
C GLU A 189 -10.91 5.02 -2.74
N LYS A 190 -10.62 5.75 -3.82
CA LYS A 190 -9.54 5.37 -4.75
C LYS A 190 -8.19 5.26 -4.04
N ALA A 191 -7.86 6.19 -3.15
CA ALA A 191 -6.61 6.14 -2.39
C ALA A 191 -6.55 4.94 -1.44
N CYS A 192 -7.66 4.59 -0.80
CA CYS A 192 -7.77 3.40 0.05
C CYS A 192 -7.64 2.11 -0.77
N GLN A 193 -8.26 2.03 -1.94
CA GLN A 193 -8.15 0.89 -2.84
C GLN A 193 -6.73 0.73 -3.39
N ASP A 194 -6.09 1.84 -3.78
CA ASP A 194 -4.69 1.83 -4.20
C ASP A 194 -3.76 1.36 -3.07
N PHE A 195 -4.07 1.73 -1.82
CA PHE A 195 -3.32 1.26 -0.66
C PHE A 195 -3.53 -0.25 -0.44
N TYR A 196 -4.77 -0.73 -0.51
CA TYR A 196 -5.11 -2.15 -0.38
C TYR A 196 -4.41 -2.99 -1.45
N ALA A 197 -4.50 -2.57 -2.72
CA ALA A 197 -3.93 -3.29 -3.84
C ALA A 197 -2.41 -3.52 -3.68
N ILE A 198 -1.67 -2.59 -3.08
CA ILE A 198 -0.23 -2.74 -2.85
C ILE A 198 0.09 -3.94 -1.93
N PHE A 199 -0.72 -4.18 -0.90
CA PHE A 199 -0.43 -5.21 0.11
C PHE A 199 -1.11 -6.55 -0.19
N PHE A 200 -2.27 -6.54 -0.84
CA PHE A 200 -3.11 -7.71 -1.00
C PHE A 200 -3.18 -8.21 -2.45
N ASP A 201 -3.23 -7.32 -3.44
CA ASP A 201 -3.42 -7.72 -4.85
C ASP A 201 -2.11 -7.78 -5.65
N PHE A 202 -1.13 -6.96 -5.29
CA PHE A 202 0.12 -6.88 -6.03
C PHE A 202 0.98 -8.13 -5.82
N PRO A 203 1.55 -8.71 -6.90
CA PRO A 203 2.49 -9.80 -6.75
C PRO A 203 3.77 -9.33 -6.07
N ILE A 204 4.47 -10.27 -5.42
CA ILE A 204 5.71 -10.00 -4.67
C ILE A 204 6.76 -9.32 -5.57
N SER A 205 6.85 -9.71 -6.85
CA SER A 205 7.75 -9.09 -7.83
C SER A 205 7.54 -7.58 -7.95
N LYS A 206 6.29 -7.14 -8.06
CA LYS A 206 5.90 -5.73 -8.16
C LYS A 206 6.17 -4.98 -6.85
N GLN A 207 5.90 -5.60 -5.71
CA GLN A 207 6.25 -5.04 -4.39
C GLN A 207 7.76 -4.84 -4.24
N MET A 208 8.58 -5.80 -4.69
CA MET A 208 10.03 -5.69 -4.67
C MET A 208 10.54 -4.61 -5.63
N GLN A 209 9.96 -4.48 -6.82
CA GLN A 209 10.27 -3.40 -7.75
C GLN A 209 9.97 -2.02 -7.15
N MET A 210 8.85 -1.87 -6.44
CA MET A 210 8.55 -0.62 -5.72
C MET A 210 9.61 -0.27 -4.69
N ILE A 211 10.13 -1.27 -3.95
CA ILE A 211 11.23 -1.07 -3.00
C ILE A 211 12.53 -0.71 -3.73
N ALA A 212 12.84 -1.36 -4.85
CA ALA A 212 14.02 -1.07 -5.65
C ALA A 212 14.00 0.37 -6.19
N ASN A 213 12.89 0.77 -6.80
CA ASN A 213 12.68 2.12 -7.31
C ASN A 213 12.82 3.15 -6.18
N HIS A 214 12.26 2.87 -5.00
CA HIS A 214 12.41 3.74 -3.84
C HIS A 214 13.85 3.90 -3.37
N ARG A 215 14.65 2.82 -3.40
CA ARG A 215 16.09 2.90 -3.09
C ARG A 215 16.82 3.73 -4.14
N GLN A 216 16.51 3.55 -5.41
CA GLN A 216 17.12 4.31 -6.49
C GLN A 216 16.80 5.80 -6.37
N SER A 217 15.53 6.18 -6.15
CA SER A 217 15.15 7.58 -5.95
C SER A 217 15.87 8.21 -4.76
N LYS A 218 16.14 7.46 -3.69
CA LYS A 218 16.93 7.95 -2.55
C LYS A 218 18.40 8.12 -2.87
N ARG A 219 19.00 7.19 -3.62
CA ARG A 219 20.40 7.31 -4.08
C ARG A 219 20.57 8.54 -4.96
N ASN A 220 19.75 8.67 -5.99
CA ASN A 220 19.78 9.81 -6.90
C ASN A 220 19.63 11.14 -6.13
N ARG A 221 18.68 11.22 -5.17
CA ARG A 221 18.51 12.42 -4.35
C ARG A 221 19.73 12.74 -3.50
N ASN A 222 20.33 11.74 -2.88
CA ASN A 222 21.55 11.93 -2.07
C ASN A 222 22.74 12.34 -2.95
N GLU A 223 22.87 11.77 -4.14
CA GLU A 223 23.89 12.13 -5.12
C GLU A 223 23.74 13.58 -5.60
N SER A 224 22.52 14.01 -5.91
CA SER A 224 22.25 15.42 -6.25
C SER A 224 22.55 16.37 -5.09
N ILE A 225 22.23 15.98 -3.86
CA ILE A 225 22.57 16.78 -2.66
C ILE A 225 24.10 16.88 -2.52
N ASN A 226 24.81 15.77 -2.63
CA ASN A 226 26.27 15.76 -2.53
C ASN A 226 26.92 16.61 -3.63
N GLN A 227 26.43 16.53 -4.88
CA GLN A 227 26.89 17.40 -5.96
C GLN A 227 26.63 18.87 -5.66
N SER A 228 25.44 19.23 -5.15
CA SER A 228 25.13 20.62 -4.79
C SER A 228 26.02 21.16 -3.67
N ILE A 229 26.39 20.32 -2.69
CA ILE A 229 27.31 20.68 -1.61
C ILE A 229 28.72 20.89 -2.17
N SER A 230 29.21 19.98 -3.02
CA SER A 230 30.52 20.12 -3.67
C SER A 230 30.63 21.40 -4.52
N ILE A 231 29.58 21.75 -5.28
CA ILE A 231 29.54 22.99 -6.04
C ILE A 231 29.61 24.22 -5.13
N ASN A 232 28.86 24.20 -4.02
CA ASN A 232 28.82 25.33 -3.09
C ASN A 232 30.17 25.51 -2.36
N VAL A 233 30.79 24.43 -1.90
CA VAL A 233 32.13 24.48 -1.28
C VAL A 233 33.17 25.04 -2.25
N ASN A 234 33.15 24.60 -3.52
CA ASN A 234 34.08 25.11 -4.53
C ASN A 234 33.84 26.59 -4.85
N ALA A 235 32.58 27.05 -4.86
CA ALA A 235 32.26 28.46 -5.06
C ALA A 235 32.80 29.34 -3.92
N ILE A 236 32.63 28.88 -2.66
CA ILE A 236 33.17 29.57 -1.48
C ILE A 236 34.71 29.67 -1.55
N SER A 237 35.39 28.58 -1.91
CA SER A 237 36.85 28.59 -2.05
C SER A 237 37.34 29.50 -3.18
N LEU A 238 36.59 29.62 -4.29
CA LEU A 238 36.92 30.53 -5.38
C LEU A 238 36.75 32.00 -4.96
N ASP A 239 35.70 32.33 -4.21
CA ASP A 239 35.49 33.68 -3.67
C ASP A 239 36.55 34.05 -2.63
N GLU A 240 37.00 33.11 -1.79
CA GLU A 240 38.12 33.30 -0.87
C GLU A 240 39.44 33.59 -1.61
N ILE A 241 39.74 32.83 -2.68
CA ILE A 241 40.93 33.05 -3.51
C ILE A 241 40.86 34.40 -4.20
N LYS A 242 39.69 34.77 -4.74
CA LYS A 242 39.50 36.06 -5.43
C LYS A 242 39.68 37.24 -4.48
N ASN A 243 39.12 37.16 -3.27
CA ASN A 243 39.32 38.19 -2.24
C ASN A 243 40.80 38.33 -1.83
N VAL A 244 41.55 37.23 -1.74
CA VAL A 244 43.00 37.28 -1.43
C VAL A 244 43.81 37.87 -2.57
N LEU A 245 43.42 37.63 -3.83
CA LEU A 245 44.07 38.23 -5.00
C LEU A 245 43.76 39.73 -5.12
N GLU A 246 42.50 40.13 -4.92
CA GLU A 246 42.10 41.54 -4.92
C GLU A 246 42.82 42.33 -3.80
N LEU A 247 43.02 41.75 -2.62
CA LEU A 247 43.79 42.38 -1.54
C LEU A 247 45.30 42.48 -1.81
N LYS A 248 45.86 41.67 -2.72
CA LYS A 248 47.27 41.75 -3.11
C LYS A 248 47.53 42.79 -4.20
N GLU A 249 46.55 43.08 -5.06
CA GLU A 249 46.69 44.10 -6.11
C GLU A 249 46.65 45.55 -5.59
N PHE A 250 46.17 45.78 -4.36
CA PHE A 250 46.17 47.11 -3.71
C PHE A 250 47.44 47.41 -2.88
N ARG A 251 48.46 46.55 -2.90
CA ARG A 251 49.77 46.82 -2.28
C ARG A 251 50.84 47.07 -3.34
N PHE A 252 50.79 48.23 -4.00
CA PHE A 252 51.92 48.84 -4.70
C PHE A 252 51.96 50.33 -4.42
#